data_AF-A0A0T1XQW0-F1
#
_entry.id   AF-A0A0T1XQW0-F1
#
_cell.length_a   1.000
_cell.length_b   1.000
_cell.length_c   1.000
_cell.angle_alpha   90.00
_cell.angle_beta   90.00
_cell.angle_gamma   90.00
#
_symmetry.space_group_name_H-M   'P 1'
#
loop_
_entity.id
_entity.type
_entity.pdbx_description
1 polymer ?
#
loop_
_entity_poly.entity_id
_entity_poly.type
_entity_poly.pdbx_seq_one_letter_code
_entity_poly.pdbx_strand_id
1 'polypeptide(L)'
;MISKFAAIVGGVGGLLLAFAIFQLANTLWLLPAARDEGRALERADALNKSMELIQKRSQTNAEIRNLDSAGLCVALGGRWVPEDSICE
;
A
#
# COMPACT_ATOMS: atom_id res chain seq x y z
N MET A 1 20.04 -42.34 -39.96
CA MET A 1 20.08 -42.53 -38.48
C MET A 1 20.76 -41.33 -37.86
N ILE A 2 20.08 -40.56 -37.02
CA ILE A 2 20.68 -39.44 -36.28
C ILE A 2 21.62 -40.04 -35.22
N SER A 3 22.87 -39.55 -35.15
CA SER A 3 23.81 -40.00 -34.12
C SER A 3 23.36 -39.48 -32.75
N LYS A 4 23.59 -40.28 -31.69
CA LYS A 4 23.27 -39.88 -30.31
C LYS A 4 23.87 -38.52 -29.94
N PHE A 5 25.05 -38.21 -30.48
CA PHE A 5 25.74 -36.94 -30.28
C PHE A 5 24.97 -35.75 -30.89
N ALA A 6 24.48 -35.88 -32.13
CA ALA A 6 23.69 -34.82 -32.78
C ALA A 6 22.37 -34.55 -32.04
N ALA A 7 21.74 -35.60 -31.51
CA ALA A 7 20.53 -35.47 -30.69
C ALA A 7 20.79 -34.72 -29.37
N ILE A 8 21.91 -35.02 -28.69
CA ILE A 8 22.30 -34.34 -27.44
C ILE A 8 22.63 -32.87 -27.70
N VAL A 9 23.43 -32.58 -28.73
CA VAL A 9 23.80 -31.20 -29.07
C VAL A 9 22.58 -30.37 -29.48
N GLY A 10 21.68 -30.94 -30.28
CA GLY A 10 20.41 -30.29 -30.65
C GLY A 10 19.50 -30.05 -29.44
N GLY A 11 19.37 -31.04 -28.54
CA GLY A 11 18.56 -30.91 -27.33
C GLY A 11 19.08 -29.85 -26.37
N VAL A 12 20.38 -29.86 -26.08
CA VAL A 12 21.02 -28.86 -25.19
C VAL A 12 20.98 -27.48 -25.82
N GLY A 13 21.29 -27.36 -27.11
CA GLY A 13 21.23 -26.09 -27.83
C GLY A 13 19.82 -25.48 -27.85
N GLY A 14 18.80 -26.31 -28.10
CA GLY A 14 17.40 -25.89 -28.08
C GLY A 14 16.95 -25.42 -26.69
N LEU A 15 17.34 -26.12 -25.63
CA LEU A 15 17.01 -25.73 -24.26
C LEU A 15 17.66 -24.40 -23.85
N LEU A 16 18.94 -24.20 -24.19
CA LEU A 16 19.63 -22.94 -23.91
C LEU A 16 18.99 -21.76 -24.64
N LEU A 17 18.60 -21.95 -25.91
CA LEU A 17 17.92 -20.92 -26.68
C LEU A 17 16.56 -20.58 -26.07
N ALA A 18 15.75 -21.59 -25.74
CA ALA A 18 14.44 -21.40 -25.13
C ALA A 18 14.55 -20.68 -23.76
N PHE A 19 15.53 -21.07 -22.95
CA PHE A 19 15.81 -20.42 -21.67
C PHE A 19 16.20 -18.95 -21.85
N ALA A 20 17.08 -18.65 -22.81
CA ALA A 20 17.50 -17.29 -23.11
C ALA A 20 16.31 -16.41 -23.56
N ILE A 21 15.45 -16.93 -24.44
CA ILE A 21 14.24 -16.22 -24.90
C ILE A 21 13.28 -15.97 -23.74
N PHE A 22 13.04 -16.97 -22.89
CA PHE A 22 12.17 -16.84 -21.73
C PHE A 22 12.70 -15.78 -20.76
N GLN A 23 13.99 -15.79 -20.45
CA GLN A 23 14.61 -14.78 -19.59
C GLN A 23 14.53 -13.38 -20.20
N LEU A 24 14.73 -13.24 -21.51
CA LEU A 24 14.59 -11.97 -22.19
C LEU A 24 13.15 -11.42 -22.08
N ALA A 25 12.15 -12.26 -22.33
CA ALA A 25 10.74 -11.89 -22.17
C ALA A 25 10.41 -11.50 -20.72
N ASN A 26 10.95 -12.26 -19.75
CA ASN A 26 10.71 -11.99 -18.34
C ASN A 26 11.32 -10.66 -17.89
N THR A 27 12.57 -10.39 -18.29
CA THR A 27 13.31 -9.18 -17.91
C THR A 27 12.78 -7.92 -18.59
N LEU A 28 12.39 -8.00 -19.86
CA LEU A 28 11.99 -6.83 -20.64
C LEU A 28 10.50 -6.49 -20.54
N TRP A 29 9.62 -7.46 -20.32
CA TRP A 29 8.17 -7.25 -20.31
C TRP A 29 7.50 -7.58 -18.99
N LEU A 30 7.65 -8.82 -18.50
CA LEU A 30 6.85 -9.32 -17.37
C LEU A 30 7.26 -8.67 -16.04
N LEU A 31 8.55 -8.62 -15.74
CA LEU A 31 9.06 -8.07 -14.48
C LEU A 31 8.83 -6.56 -14.36
N PRO A 32 9.05 -5.73 -15.40
CA PRO A 32 8.72 -4.31 -15.33
C PRO A 32 7.23 -4.05 -15.08
N ALA A 33 6.35 -4.72 -15.85
CA ALA A 33 4.91 -4.56 -15.70
C ALA A 33 4.43 -4.92 -14.28
N ALA A 34 4.88 -6.07 -13.75
CA ALA A 34 4.54 -6.49 -12.40
C ALA A 34 5.05 -5.52 -11.31
N ARG A 35 6.22 -4.90 -11.52
CA ARG A 35 6.75 -3.89 -10.57
C ARG A 35 5.92 -2.62 -10.58
N ASP A 36 5.47 -2.16 -11.73
CA ASP A 36 4.67 -0.94 -11.82
C ASP A 36 3.27 -1.15 -11.26
N GLU A 37 2.65 -2.30 -11.52
CA GLU A 37 1.40 -2.71 -10.86
C GLU A 37 1.56 -2.80 -9.34
N GLY A 38 2.62 -3.45 -8.85
CA GLY A 38 2.91 -3.53 -7.42
C GLY A 38 3.08 -2.15 -6.77
N ARG A 39 3.83 -1.24 -7.40
CA ARG A 39 3.97 0.15 -6.89
C ARG A 39 2.66 0.92 -6.91
N ALA A 40 1.79 0.69 -7.90
CA ALA A 40 0.48 1.33 -7.94
C ALA A 40 -0.41 0.87 -6.78
N LEU A 41 -0.38 -0.44 -6.47
CA LEU A 41 -1.10 -1.01 -5.33
C LEU A 41 -0.60 -0.46 -4.00
N GLU A 42 0.73 -0.39 -3.79
CA GLU A 42 1.31 0.19 -2.57
C GLU A 42 0.94 1.66 -2.38
N ARG A 43 0.95 2.45 -3.47
CA ARG A 43 0.50 3.86 -3.42
C ARG A 43 -0.99 3.97 -3.09
N ALA A 44 -1.81 3.09 -3.66
CA ALA A 44 -3.25 3.05 -3.38
C ALA A 44 -3.53 2.67 -1.91
N ASP A 45 -2.82 1.67 -1.37
CA ASP A 45 -2.94 1.28 0.03
C ASP A 45 -2.50 2.41 0.98
N ALA A 46 -1.38 3.06 0.68
CA ALA A 46 -0.93 4.23 1.44
C ALA A 46 -1.95 5.38 1.40
N LEU A 47 -2.53 5.66 0.23
CA LEU A 47 -3.58 6.66 0.08
C LEU A 47 -4.82 6.28 0.89
N ASN A 48 -5.29 5.04 0.79
CA ASN A 48 -6.45 4.55 1.54
C ASN A 48 -6.25 4.70 3.05
N LYS A 49 -5.10 4.30 3.58
CA LYS A 49 -4.75 4.49 5.00
C LYS A 49 -4.77 5.95 5.40
N SER A 50 -4.24 6.85 4.56
CA SER A 50 -4.28 8.28 4.83
C SER A 50 -5.71 8.84 4.85
N MET A 51 -6.56 8.40 3.93
CA MET A 51 -7.96 8.79 3.86
C MET A 51 -8.75 8.29 5.07
N GLU A 52 -8.51 7.05 5.53
CA GLU A 52 -9.11 6.50 6.73
C GLU A 52 -8.75 7.33 7.98
N LEU A 53 -7.49 7.76 8.11
CA LEU A 53 -7.06 8.64 9.21
C LEU A 53 -7.73 10.01 9.14
N ILE A 54 -7.86 10.60 7.96
CA ILE A 54 -8.57 11.87 7.76
C ILE A 54 -10.05 11.71 8.13
N GLN A 55 -10.68 10.62 7.73
CA GLN A 55 -12.08 10.34 8.04
C GLN A 55 -12.29 10.17 9.55
N LYS A 56 -11.43 9.41 10.23
CA LYS A 56 -11.46 9.28 11.69
C LYS A 56 -11.33 10.63 12.39
N ARG A 57 -10.37 11.46 11.97
CA ARG A 57 -10.22 12.82 12.52
C ARG A 57 -11.44 13.70 12.24
N SER A 58 -12.04 13.59 11.06
CA SER A 58 -13.26 14.32 10.72
C SER A 58 -14.42 13.94 11.63
N GLN A 59 -14.61 12.64 11.87
CA GLN A 59 -15.63 12.14 12.81
C GLN A 59 -15.37 12.64 14.23
N THR A 60 -14.15 12.47 14.74
CA THR A 60 -13.77 12.98 16.07
C THR A 60 -13.95 14.49 16.18
N ASN A 61 -13.57 15.27 15.16
CA ASN A 61 -13.77 16.72 15.17
C ASN A 61 -15.27 17.09 15.15
N ALA A 62 -16.10 16.33 14.44
CA ALA A 62 -17.55 16.55 14.45
C ALA A 62 -18.15 16.25 15.83
N GLU A 63 -17.71 15.19 16.49
CA GLU A 63 -18.09 14.86 17.87
C GLU A 63 -17.66 15.96 18.85
N ILE A 64 -16.41 16.41 18.77
CA ILE A 64 -15.87 17.50 19.59
C ILE A 64 -16.63 18.81 19.36
N ARG A 65 -16.96 19.15 18.10
CA ARG A 65 -17.71 20.37 17.78
C ARG A 65 -19.12 20.37 18.37
N ASN A 66 -19.69 19.19 18.65
CA ASN A 66 -21.00 19.06 19.27
C ASN A 66 -20.95 19.14 20.81
N LEU A 67 -19.76 19.15 21.43
CA LEU A 67 -19.60 19.38 22.86
C LEU A 67 -19.77 20.88 23.16
N ASP A 68 -20.46 21.18 24.25
CA ASP A 68 -20.47 22.53 24.84
C ASP A 68 -19.15 22.81 25.57
N SER A 69 -18.92 24.07 25.94
CA SER A 69 -17.65 24.49 26.58
C SER A 69 -17.32 23.68 27.84
N ALA A 70 -18.34 23.30 28.61
CA ALA A 70 -18.21 22.46 29.80
C ALA A 70 -17.84 21.01 29.45
N GLY A 71 -18.54 20.39 28.49
CA GLY A 71 -18.25 19.04 28.01
C GLY A 71 -16.87 18.93 27.39
N LEU A 72 -16.44 19.95 26.65
CA LEU A 72 -15.10 20.02 26.08
C LEU A 72 -14.01 20.13 27.16
N CYS A 73 -14.24 20.96 28.19
CA CYS A 73 -13.32 21.11 29.33
C CYS A 73 -13.07 19.77 30.05
N VAL A 74 -14.15 19.05 30.36
CA VAL A 74 -14.06 17.76 31.04
C VAL A 74 -13.42 16.70 30.14
N ALA A 75 -13.75 16.68 28.85
CA ALA A 75 -13.16 15.72 27.89
C ALA A 75 -11.64 15.89 27.72
N LEU A 76 -11.13 17.11 27.91
CA LEU A 76 -9.70 17.42 27.90
C LEU A 76 -9.01 17.21 29.26
N GLY A 77 -9.76 16.82 30.30
CA GLY A 77 -9.25 16.55 31.64
C GLY A 77 -9.22 17.75 32.59
N GLY A 78 -9.82 18.88 32.20
CA GLY A 78 -9.97 20.06 33.04
C GLY A 78 -11.16 19.99 33.99
N ARG A 79 -11.18 20.89 34.96
CA ARG A 79 -12.29 21.13 35.88
C ARG A 79 -13.10 22.32 35.38
N TRP A 80 -14.36 22.09 35.05
CA TRP A 80 -15.28 23.18 34.69
C TRP A 80 -15.73 23.94 35.94
N VAL A 81 -15.57 25.27 35.92
CA VAL A 81 -16.05 26.20 36.97
C VAL A 81 -17.28 26.96 36.43
N PRO A 82 -18.51 26.60 36.84
CA PRO A 82 -19.73 27.19 36.28
C PRO A 82 -19.91 28.68 36.56
N GLU A 83 -19.36 29.16 37.68
CA GLU A 83 -19.55 30.54 38.17
C GLU A 83 -18.89 31.57 37.26
N ASP A 84 -17.68 31.27 36.79
CA ASP A 84 -16.90 32.14 35.90
C ASP A 84 -16.91 31.67 34.43
N SER A 85 -17.58 30.54 34.13
CA SER A 85 -17.59 29.91 32.81
C SER A 85 -16.19 29.62 32.25
N ILE A 86 -15.26 29.23 33.13
CA ILE A 86 -13.86 28.92 32.80
C ILE A 86 -13.54 27.43 33.00
N CYS A 87 -12.48 26.97 32.34
CA CYS A 87 -11.91 25.63 32.48
C CYS A 87 -10.54 25.73 33.18
N GLU A 88 -10.35 25.00 34.28
CA GLU A 88 -9.11 24.93 35.07
C GLU A 88 -8.34 23.61 34.90
#